data_AF-A0A4R4Z7V8-F1
#
_entry.id   AF-A0A4R4Z7V8-F1
#
_cell.length_a   1.000
_cell.length_b   1.000
_cell.length_c   1.000
_cell.angle_alpha   90.00
_cell.angle_beta   90.00
_cell.angle_gamma   90.00
#
_symmetry.space_group_name_H-M   'P 1'
#
loop_
_entity.id
_entity.type
_entity.pdbx_description
1 polymer ?
#
loop_
_entity_poly.entity_id
_entity_poly.type
_entity_poly.pdbx_seq_one_letter_code
_entity_poly.pdbx_strand_id
1 'polypeptide(L)'
;MRWCESPRPTFGPTPSGRNAARKFSGSEIIKVYPHRHAVPRELWSQLLDRATSEVEILVYVGMFLTDDRNILRKLTWKANDGARVRLLFGDPASAAIARRSTEGNIGKSTVSAKIRRTLAFFKPVSGVDGIEIRCHGTALYNSIYRYDDDMIVNPHVYGFQAPHASALHLRRLSGEVRQEFSLCFRARPVGGTPRTSSESKEVHWSAPADIAALDIGQANRLRIEHGLQQRAEPYIG
;
A
#
# COMPACT_ATOMS: atom_id res chain seq x y z
N MET A 1 9.60 -20.82 -12.46
CA MET A 1 10.00 -19.58 -11.76
C MET A 1 10.21 -18.38 -12.72
N ARG A 2 9.79 -18.46 -14.00
CA ARG A 2 10.09 -17.41 -15.00
C ARG A 2 9.36 -16.06 -14.81
N TRP A 3 8.47 -15.92 -13.83
CA TRP A 3 7.69 -14.67 -13.62
C TRP A 3 8.51 -13.48 -13.09
N CYS A 4 9.73 -13.73 -12.60
CA CYS A 4 10.60 -12.69 -12.06
C CYS A 4 11.72 -12.27 -13.04
N GLU A 5 11.76 -12.84 -14.26
CA GLU A 5 12.78 -12.57 -15.29
C GLU A 5 12.34 -11.48 -16.29
N SER A 6 11.12 -10.96 -16.15
CA SER A 6 10.52 -9.97 -17.07
C SER A 6 10.86 -8.51 -16.70
N PRO A 7 10.78 -7.55 -17.66
CA PRO A 7 11.05 -6.13 -17.42
C PRO A 7 10.17 -5.53 -16.31
N ARG A 8 10.66 -4.43 -15.68
CA ARG A 8 9.99 -3.75 -14.57
C ARG A 8 8.52 -3.44 -14.90
N PRO A 9 7.53 -4.02 -14.20
CA PRO A 9 6.14 -3.73 -14.45
C PRO A 9 5.78 -2.33 -13.96
N THR A 10 5.17 -1.52 -14.83
CA THR A 10 4.55 -0.24 -14.48
C THR A 10 3.22 -0.49 -13.78
N PHE A 11 3.24 -0.50 -12.45
CA PHE A 11 2.01 -0.49 -11.65
C PHE A 11 1.63 0.96 -11.35
N GLY A 12 0.77 1.51 -12.20
CA GLY A 12 0.14 2.82 -12.01
C GLY A 12 -1.31 2.76 -12.49
N PRO A 13 -2.20 3.65 -12.00
CA PRO A 13 -3.53 3.77 -12.55
C PRO A 13 -3.44 4.13 -14.03
N THR A 14 -4.13 3.38 -14.89
CA THR A 14 -4.20 3.69 -16.33
C THR A 14 -4.91 5.03 -16.49
N PRO A 15 -4.33 6.04 -17.18
CA PRO A 15 -5.00 7.33 -17.33
C PRO A 15 -6.21 7.20 -18.27
N SER A 16 -7.42 7.21 -17.72
CA SER A 16 -8.63 7.41 -18.52
C SER A 16 -8.81 8.91 -18.81
N GLY A 17 -9.17 9.24 -20.06
CA GLY A 17 -9.21 10.61 -20.53
C GLY A 17 -10.31 11.47 -19.90
N ARG A 18 -9.97 12.73 -19.61
CA ARG A 18 -10.82 13.93 -19.39
C ARG A 18 -12.27 13.70 -18.92
N ASN A 19 -12.60 14.04 -17.67
CA ASN A 19 -13.39 15.27 -17.40
C ASN A 19 -13.68 15.56 -15.92
N ALA A 20 -13.90 16.86 -15.66
CA ALA A 20 -14.67 17.48 -14.57
C ALA A 20 -14.60 16.86 -13.14
N ALA A 21 -13.96 17.60 -12.23
CA ALA A 21 -14.03 17.35 -10.78
C ALA A 21 -15.45 17.63 -10.22
N ARG A 22 -16.32 16.63 -10.32
CA ARG A 22 -17.65 16.63 -9.70
C ARG A 22 -17.48 16.36 -8.20
N LYS A 23 -17.80 17.35 -7.35
CA LYS A 23 -17.76 17.19 -5.88
C LYS A 23 -18.77 16.14 -5.43
N PHE A 24 -18.29 14.97 -5.03
CA PHE A 24 -19.09 13.96 -4.33
C PHE A 24 -19.05 14.22 -2.81
N SER A 25 -20.19 14.06 -2.15
CA SER A 25 -20.36 14.34 -0.71
C SER A 25 -20.26 13.08 0.17
N GLY A 26 -19.60 12.03 -0.32
CA GLY A 26 -19.35 10.80 0.44
C GLY A 26 -17.90 10.72 0.90
N SER A 27 -17.65 10.00 1.99
CA SER A 27 -16.27 9.67 2.40
C SER A 27 -15.71 8.59 1.49
N GLU A 28 -14.58 8.88 0.83
CA GLU A 28 -13.80 7.86 0.11
C GLU A 28 -13.12 6.88 1.08
N ILE A 29 -12.99 7.22 2.36
CA ILE A 29 -12.57 6.30 3.42
C ILE A 29 -13.83 5.63 4.00
N ILE A 30 -13.98 4.33 3.76
CA ILE A 30 -15.03 3.50 4.35
C ILE A 30 -14.66 3.14 5.80
N LYS A 31 -13.41 2.75 6.05
CA LYS A 31 -12.94 2.41 7.40
C LYS A 31 -11.42 2.47 7.54
N VAL A 32 -10.95 2.98 8.68
CA VAL A 32 -9.57 2.80 9.15
C VAL A 32 -9.53 1.65 10.16
N TYR A 33 -8.59 0.74 9.97
CA TYR A 33 -8.28 -0.35 10.88
C TYR A 33 -6.93 -0.08 11.54
N PRO A 34 -6.81 -0.19 12.89
CA PRO A 34 -5.56 0.08 13.60
C PRO A 34 -4.42 -0.82 13.13
N HIS A 35 -4.76 -2.06 12.73
CA HIS A 35 -3.85 -3.08 12.25
C HIS A 35 -4.51 -3.86 11.10
N ARG A 36 -3.74 -4.28 10.09
CA ARG A 36 -4.25 -5.04 8.93
C ARG A 36 -4.92 -6.37 9.32
N HIS A 37 -4.45 -7.05 10.37
CA HIS A 37 -5.10 -8.27 10.87
C HIS A 37 -6.48 -8.03 11.53
N ALA A 38 -6.88 -6.77 11.76
CA ALA A 38 -8.22 -6.40 12.25
C ALA A 38 -9.23 -6.17 11.10
N VAL A 39 -8.79 -6.27 9.84
CA VAL A 39 -9.70 -6.32 8.68
C VAL A 39 -10.39 -7.70 8.67
N PRO A 40 -11.73 -7.79 8.77
CA PRO A 40 -12.46 -9.06 8.85
C PRO A 40 -12.13 -9.99 7.67
N ARG A 41 -11.99 -11.30 7.95
CA ARG A 41 -11.70 -12.30 6.90
C ARG A 41 -12.80 -12.35 5.84
N GLU A 42 -14.03 -12.12 6.28
CA GLU A 42 -15.26 -12.11 5.50
C GLU A 42 -15.26 -10.93 4.52
N LEU A 43 -14.70 -9.76 4.91
CA LEU A 43 -14.61 -8.59 4.03
C LEU A 43 -13.69 -8.87 2.82
N TRP A 44 -12.56 -9.55 3.02
CA TRP A 44 -11.68 -9.95 1.91
C TRP A 44 -12.39 -10.87 0.91
N SER A 45 -13.19 -11.83 1.41
CA SER A 45 -14.03 -12.66 0.55
C SER A 45 -15.07 -11.81 -0.18
N GLN A 46 -15.86 -11.00 0.54
CA GLN A 46 -16.94 -10.19 -0.02
C GLN A 46 -16.46 -9.20 -1.09
N LEU A 47 -15.30 -8.57 -0.90
CA LEU A 47 -14.70 -7.67 -1.89
C LEU A 47 -14.30 -8.44 -3.16
N LEU A 48 -13.63 -9.58 -3.02
CA LEU A 48 -13.32 -10.45 -4.16
C LEU A 48 -14.61 -10.93 -4.84
N ASP A 49 -15.56 -11.46 -4.09
CA ASP A 49 -16.80 -12.05 -4.60
C ASP A 49 -17.63 -11.03 -5.39
N ARG A 50 -17.67 -9.77 -4.95
CA ARG A 50 -18.35 -8.65 -5.65
C ARG A 50 -17.63 -8.11 -6.88
N ALA A 51 -16.30 -8.23 -6.97
CA ALA A 51 -15.53 -7.63 -8.07
C ALA A 51 -15.90 -8.25 -9.43
N THR A 52 -16.19 -7.43 -10.44
CA THR A 52 -16.61 -7.88 -11.79
C THR A 52 -15.63 -7.50 -12.89
N SER A 53 -14.81 -6.45 -12.70
CA SER A 53 -14.04 -5.84 -13.79
C SER A 53 -12.53 -5.92 -13.56
N GLU A 54 -12.06 -5.61 -12.35
CA GLU A 54 -10.63 -5.50 -12.03
C GLU A 54 -10.32 -6.06 -10.63
N VAL A 55 -9.41 -7.05 -10.55
CA VAL A 55 -8.85 -7.56 -9.29
C VAL A 55 -7.34 -7.36 -9.32
N GLU A 56 -6.82 -6.42 -8.53
CA GLU A 56 -5.43 -5.97 -8.64
C GLU A 56 -4.74 -5.97 -7.28
N ILE A 57 -3.73 -6.83 -7.11
CA ILE A 57 -3.06 -7.08 -5.83
C ILE A 57 -1.57 -6.78 -5.98
N LEU A 58 -1.09 -5.76 -5.27
CA LEU A 58 0.33 -5.40 -5.18
C LEU A 58 0.82 -5.64 -3.74
N VAL A 59 1.72 -6.61 -3.57
CA VAL A 59 2.22 -7.05 -2.28
C VAL A 59 3.66 -7.53 -2.40
N TYR A 60 4.41 -7.53 -1.29
CA TYR A 60 5.59 -8.40 -1.24
C TYR A 60 5.19 -9.88 -1.16
N VAL A 61 4.42 -10.28 -0.14
CA VAL A 61 4.16 -11.70 0.13
C VAL A 61 2.73 -12.14 -0.21
N GLY A 62 1.71 -11.46 0.34
CA GLY A 62 0.30 -11.85 0.11
C GLY A 62 -0.17 -13.16 0.77
N MET A 63 0.66 -13.85 1.55
CA MET A 63 0.42 -15.24 2.01
C MET A 63 -0.95 -15.50 2.68
N PHE A 64 -1.54 -14.53 3.39
CA PHE A 64 -2.88 -14.66 3.99
C PHE A 64 -4.02 -14.84 2.96
N LEU A 65 -3.80 -14.45 1.70
CA LEU A 65 -4.73 -14.70 0.60
C LEU A 65 -4.88 -16.19 0.30
N THR A 66 -3.88 -17.00 0.67
CA THR A 66 -3.90 -18.47 0.51
C THR A 66 -4.77 -19.17 1.57
N ASP A 67 -5.28 -18.44 2.57
CA ASP A 67 -6.20 -18.97 3.58
C ASP A 67 -7.61 -19.22 3.00
N ASP A 68 -8.05 -18.46 1.98
CA ASP A 68 -9.29 -18.75 1.24
C ASP A 68 -9.03 -19.90 0.25
N ARG A 69 -9.49 -21.10 0.62
CA ARG A 69 -9.38 -22.31 -0.21
C ARG A 69 -10.03 -22.19 -1.59
N ASN A 70 -10.94 -21.24 -1.79
CA ASN A 70 -11.64 -21.02 -3.05
C ASN A 70 -10.99 -19.95 -3.93
N ILE A 71 -9.96 -19.22 -3.46
CA ILE A 71 -9.43 -18.04 -4.16
C ILE A 71 -9.01 -18.34 -5.61
N LEU A 72 -8.34 -19.46 -5.86
CA LEU A 72 -7.94 -19.85 -7.22
C LEU A 72 -9.16 -20.03 -8.14
N ARG A 73 -10.19 -20.75 -7.67
CA ARG A 73 -11.45 -20.95 -8.40
C ARG A 73 -12.17 -19.63 -8.67
N LYS A 74 -12.22 -18.73 -7.67
CA LYS A 74 -12.86 -17.40 -7.81
C LYS A 74 -12.15 -16.53 -8.84
N LEU A 75 -10.81 -16.51 -8.84
CA LEU A 75 -10.02 -15.75 -9.80
C LEU A 75 -10.17 -16.30 -11.22
N THR A 76 -10.11 -17.62 -11.40
CA THR A 76 -10.36 -18.27 -12.70
C THR A 76 -11.77 -18.01 -13.22
N TRP A 77 -12.79 -18.11 -12.36
CA TRP A 77 -14.17 -17.82 -12.77
C TRP A 77 -14.33 -16.37 -13.23
N LYS A 78 -13.78 -15.40 -12.48
CA LYS A 78 -13.84 -13.97 -12.83
C LYS A 78 -13.09 -13.65 -14.12
N ALA A 79 -11.92 -14.26 -14.33
CA ALA A 79 -11.16 -14.05 -15.56
C ALA A 79 -11.89 -14.61 -16.80
N ASN A 80 -12.53 -15.78 -16.66
CA ASN A 80 -13.38 -16.35 -17.72
C ASN A 80 -14.65 -15.51 -17.98
N ASP A 81 -15.12 -14.76 -16.99
CA ASP A 81 -16.24 -13.80 -17.08
C ASP A 81 -15.79 -12.40 -17.60
N GLY A 82 -14.51 -12.26 -18.01
CA GLY A 82 -13.93 -11.07 -18.63
C GLY A 82 -13.21 -10.10 -17.67
N ALA A 83 -13.13 -10.41 -16.37
CA ALA A 83 -12.45 -9.55 -15.40
C ALA A 83 -10.91 -9.60 -15.56
N ARG A 84 -10.24 -8.45 -15.47
CA ARG A 84 -8.78 -8.38 -15.48
C ARG A 84 -8.22 -8.66 -14.09
N VAL A 85 -7.42 -9.73 -13.95
CA VAL A 85 -6.76 -10.11 -12.69
C VAL A 85 -5.26 -9.83 -12.79
N ARG A 86 -4.71 -8.96 -11.94
CA ARG A 86 -3.27 -8.63 -11.88
C ARG A 86 -2.69 -8.88 -10.49
N LEU A 87 -1.91 -9.95 -10.32
CA LEU A 87 -1.24 -10.31 -9.08
C LEU A 87 0.27 -10.01 -9.16
N LEU A 88 0.72 -9.01 -8.41
CA LEU A 88 2.09 -8.50 -8.43
C LEU A 88 2.76 -8.73 -7.07
N PHE A 89 3.62 -9.74 -7.02
CA PHE A 89 4.33 -10.19 -5.81
C PHE A 89 5.76 -9.64 -5.76
N GLY A 90 6.39 -9.62 -4.59
CA GLY A 90 7.81 -9.27 -4.49
C GLY A 90 8.69 -10.29 -5.21
N ASP A 91 9.75 -9.83 -5.87
CA ASP A 91 10.80 -10.71 -6.38
C ASP A 91 11.65 -11.22 -5.21
N PRO A 92 11.69 -12.55 -4.93
CA PRO A 92 12.40 -13.11 -3.79
C PRO A 92 13.94 -12.99 -3.88
N ALA A 93 14.49 -12.62 -5.04
CA ALA A 93 15.92 -12.33 -5.24
C ALA A 93 16.27 -10.83 -5.12
N SER A 94 15.27 -9.94 -5.06
CA SER A 94 15.51 -8.49 -5.09
C SER A 94 16.09 -7.92 -3.79
N ALA A 95 16.93 -6.88 -3.93
CA ALA A 95 17.50 -6.14 -2.80
C ALA A 95 16.44 -5.44 -1.92
N ALA A 96 15.23 -5.18 -2.44
CA ALA A 96 14.12 -4.66 -1.64
C ALA A 96 13.57 -5.72 -0.66
N ILE A 97 13.43 -6.98 -1.10
CA ILE A 97 13.03 -8.09 -0.23
C ILE A 97 14.12 -8.44 0.79
N ALA A 98 15.39 -8.41 0.38
CA ALA A 98 16.52 -8.62 1.31
C ALA A 98 16.49 -7.60 2.45
N ARG A 99 16.36 -6.30 2.12
CA ARG A 99 16.22 -5.22 3.12
C ARG A 99 14.99 -5.38 4.00
N ARG A 100 13.81 -5.65 3.43
CA ARG A 100 12.58 -5.84 4.22
C ARG A 100 12.66 -7.01 5.19
N SER A 101 13.42 -8.06 4.85
CA SER A 101 13.68 -9.22 5.72
C SER A 101 14.49 -8.86 6.95
N THR A 102 15.47 -7.95 6.80
CA THR A 102 16.25 -7.41 7.93
C THR A 102 15.47 -6.37 8.73
N GLU A 103 14.79 -5.42 8.07
CA GLU A 103 14.04 -4.33 8.73
C GLU A 103 12.89 -4.80 9.62
N GLY A 104 12.19 -5.88 9.22
CA GLY A 104 11.05 -6.41 9.97
C GLY A 104 11.40 -7.40 11.08
N ASN A 105 12.69 -7.63 11.35
CA ASN A 105 13.20 -8.66 12.27
C ASN A 105 12.63 -10.07 12.00
N ILE A 106 12.34 -10.41 10.73
CA ILE A 106 11.67 -11.66 10.34
C ILE A 106 12.69 -12.78 10.00
N GLY A 107 14.00 -12.47 10.05
CA GLY A 107 15.07 -13.36 9.61
C GLY A 107 15.38 -13.22 8.11
N LYS A 108 16.68 -13.24 7.77
CA LYS A 108 17.22 -12.79 6.46
C LYS A 108 16.61 -13.43 5.21
N SER A 109 16.09 -14.66 5.29
CA SER A 109 15.55 -15.43 4.16
C SER A 109 14.03 -15.67 4.22
N THR A 110 13.38 -15.31 5.34
CA THR A 110 11.99 -15.72 5.63
C THR A 110 10.99 -15.08 4.67
N VAL A 111 11.18 -13.82 4.28
CA VAL A 111 10.28 -13.14 3.34
C VAL A 111 10.40 -13.79 1.96
N SER A 112 11.62 -13.98 1.44
CA SER A 112 11.86 -14.67 0.15
C SER A 112 11.29 -16.10 0.12
N ALA A 113 11.37 -16.83 1.24
CA ALA A 113 10.76 -18.17 1.34
C ALA A 113 9.22 -18.12 1.29
N LYS A 114 8.59 -17.21 2.04
CA LYS A 114 7.13 -17.00 2.03
C LYS A 114 6.62 -16.53 0.66
N ILE A 115 7.40 -15.71 -0.05
CA ILE A 115 7.16 -15.31 -1.44
C ILE A 115 7.15 -16.54 -2.35
N ARG A 116 8.22 -17.34 -2.36
CA ARG A 116 8.30 -18.56 -3.18
C ARG A 116 7.14 -19.52 -2.92
N ARG A 117 6.72 -19.67 -1.66
CA ARG A 117 5.52 -20.47 -1.30
C ARG A 117 4.23 -19.88 -1.87
N THR A 118 4.04 -18.56 -1.80
CA THR A 118 2.84 -17.91 -2.33
C THR A 118 2.79 -17.97 -3.86
N LEU A 119 3.93 -17.75 -4.53
CA LEU A 119 4.08 -17.94 -5.97
C LEU A 119 3.74 -19.39 -6.39
N ALA A 120 4.22 -20.39 -5.64
CA ALA A 120 3.89 -21.79 -5.91
C ALA A 120 2.38 -22.08 -5.77
N PHE A 121 1.70 -21.45 -4.81
CA PHE A 121 0.25 -21.59 -4.61
C PHE A 121 -0.57 -21.01 -5.77
N PHE A 122 -0.19 -19.86 -6.33
CA PHE A 122 -0.90 -19.25 -7.47
C PHE A 122 -0.50 -19.81 -8.84
N LYS A 123 0.50 -20.71 -8.91
CA LYS A 123 0.94 -21.35 -10.16
C LYS A 123 -0.17 -22.03 -10.99
N PRO A 124 -1.19 -22.70 -10.41
CA PRO A 124 -2.24 -23.35 -11.20
C PRO A 124 -3.06 -22.41 -12.09
N VAL A 125 -3.10 -21.11 -11.78
CA VAL A 125 -3.91 -20.13 -12.53
C VAL A 125 -3.08 -19.22 -13.45
N SER A 126 -1.77 -19.42 -13.56
CA SER A 126 -0.87 -18.51 -14.31
C SER A 126 -0.90 -18.68 -15.84
N GLY A 127 -1.81 -19.50 -16.36
CA GLY A 127 -2.04 -19.73 -17.78
C GLY A 127 -3.52 -19.63 -18.15
N VAL A 128 -4.31 -19.00 -17.27
CA VAL A 128 -5.71 -18.65 -17.55
C VAL A 128 -5.72 -17.26 -18.17
N ASP A 129 -6.35 -17.11 -19.33
CA ASP A 129 -6.47 -15.82 -19.99
C ASP A 129 -7.17 -14.80 -19.07
N GLY A 130 -6.69 -13.56 -19.08
CA GLY A 130 -7.13 -12.52 -18.13
C GLY A 130 -6.43 -12.55 -16.75
N ILE A 131 -5.63 -13.57 -16.43
CA ILE A 131 -4.84 -13.63 -15.18
C ILE A 131 -3.34 -13.39 -15.44
N GLU A 132 -2.85 -12.26 -14.95
CA GLU A 132 -1.42 -11.94 -14.94
C GLU A 132 -0.80 -12.17 -13.54
N ILE A 133 0.29 -12.94 -13.48
CA ILE A 133 1.12 -13.09 -12.29
C ILE A 133 2.55 -12.65 -12.62
N ARG A 134 3.06 -11.64 -11.89
CA ARG A 134 4.38 -11.04 -12.11
C ARG A 134 5.12 -10.80 -10.78
N CYS A 135 6.43 -10.57 -10.85
CA CYS A 135 7.24 -10.15 -9.69
C CYS A 135 7.66 -8.66 -9.78
N HIS A 136 7.97 -8.02 -8.64
CA HIS A 136 8.55 -6.67 -8.59
C HIS A 136 9.70 -6.55 -7.58
N GLY A 137 10.73 -5.76 -7.93
CA GLY A 137 11.86 -5.42 -7.04
C GLY A 137 11.74 -4.07 -6.33
N THR A 138 10.60 -3.38 -6.47
CA THR A 138 10.36 -2.03 -5.94
C THR A 138 10.30 -2.00 -4.41
N ALA A 139 10.87 -0.96 -3.79
CA ALA A 139 10.67 -0.67 -2.37
C ALA A 139 9.20 -0.30 -2.10
N LEU A 140 8.46 -1.21 -1.47
CA LEU A 140 7.01 -1.10 -1.33
C LEU A 140 6.60 -0.41 -0.02
N TYR A 141 6.08 0.81 -0.13
CA TYR A 141 5.52 1.57 0.99
C TYR A 141 4.05 1.23 1.30
N ASN A 142 3.30 0.68 0.35
CA ASN A 142 1.90 0.31 0.51
C ASN A 142 1.66 -1.05 -0.15
N SER A 143 1.10 -2.01 0.58
CA SER A 143 0.40 -3.12 -0.07
C SER A 143 -0.98 -2.65 -0.49
N ILE A 144 -1.40 -2.97 -1.72
CA ILE A 144 -2.68 -2.54 -2.30
C ILE A 144 -3.45 -3.78 -2.73
N TYR A 145 -4.74 -3.83 -2.38
CA TYR A 145 -5.66 -4.90 -2.76
C TYR A 145 -6.92 -4.23 -3.31
N ARG A 146 -7.06 -4.20 -4.63
CA ARG A 146 -8.14 -3.50 -5.33
C ARG A 146 -9.12 -4.49 -5.95
N TYR A 147 -10.39 -4.15 -5.85
CA TYR A 147 -11.56 -4.91 -6.26
C TYR A 147 -12.55 -3.91 -6.87
N ASP A 148 -12.45 -3.70 -8.18
CA ASP A 148 -13.10 -2.61 -8.92
C ASP A 148 -12.80 -1.22 -8.34
N ASP A 149 -13.79 -0.59 -7.70
CA ASP A 149 -13.72 0.72 -7.05
C ASP A 149 -13.46 0.64 -5.53
N ASP A 150 -13.57 -0.54 -4.92
CA ASP A 150 -13.16 -0.77 -3.54
C ASP A 150 -11.67 -1.17 -3.46
N MET A 151 -10.97 -0.71 -2.44
CA MET A 151 -9.59 -1.14 -2.16
C MET A 151 -9.28 -1.20 -0.68
N ILE A 152 -8.44 -2.16 -0.29
CA ILE A 152 -7.70 -2.11 0.97
C ILE A 152 -6.28 -1.63 0.67
N VAL A 153 -5.86 -0.54 1.32
CA VAL A 153 -4.47 -0.07 1.32
C VAL A 153 -3.87 -0.34 2.69
N ASN A 154 -2.70 -0.98 2.73
CA ASN A 154 -1.97 -1.26 3.96
C ASN A 154 -0.59 -0.59 3.90
N PRO A 155 -0.44 0.60 4.51
CA PRO A 155 0.85 1.27 4.63
C PRO A 155 1.87 0.43 5.41
N HIS A 156 3.10 0.39 4.92
CA HIS A 156 4.21 -0.32 5.57
C HIS A 156 4.90 0.63 6.53
N VAL A 157 4.72 0.41 7.83
CA VAL A 157 5.49 1.11 8.86
C VAL A 157 6.86 0.43 9.02
N TYR A 158 7.91 1.24 9.17
CA TYR A 158 9.27 0.76 9.43
C TYR A 158 9.35 0.03 10.78
N GLY A 159 10.16 -1.04 10.88
CA GLY A 159 10.23 -1.90 12.08
C GLY A 159 9.01 -2.79 12.32
N PHE A 160 7.83 -2.45 11.80
CA PHE A 160 6.60 -3.25 11.93
C PHE A 160 6.40 -4.19 10.76
N GLN A 161 5.93 -5.41 11.07
CA GLN A 161 5.42 -6.34 10.06
C GLN A 161 4.06 -5.85 9.53
N ALA A 162 3.81 -6.04 8.23
CA ALA A 162 2.57 -5.61 7.57
C ALA A 162 1.24 -5.99 8.25
N PRO A 163 1.08 -7.15 8.95
CA PRO A 163 -0.12 -7.46 9.72
C PRO A 163 -0.43 -6.48 10.87
N HIS A 164 0.59 -5.86 11.46
CA HIS A 164 0.50 -4.96 12.61
C HIS A 164 0.49 -3.47 12.23
N ALA A 165 0.86 -3.13 10.99
CA ALA A 165 0.63 -1.79 10.46
C ALA A 165 -0.85 -1.60 10.10
N SER A 166 -1.31 -0.35 10.07
CA SER A 166 -2.72 0.00 9.81
C SER A 166 -3.20 -0.42 8.41
N ALA A 167 -4.52 -0.46 8.23
CA ALA A 167 -5.13 -0.67 6.92
C ALA A 167 -6.31 0.28 6.72
N LEU A 168 -6.50 0.70 5.47
CA LEU A 168 -7.50 1.66 5.03
C LEU A 168 -8.40 0.94 4.03
N HIS A 169 -9.69 0.80 4.33
CA HIS A 169 -10.69 0.44 3.33
C HIS A 169 -11.17 1.74 2.68
N LEU A 170 -10.84 1.90 1.41
CA LEU A 170 -11.20 3.03 0.58
C LEU A 170 -12.20 2.59 -0.49
N ARG A 171 -13.07 3.51 -0.91
CA ARG A 171 -13.91 3.37 -2.09
C ARG A 171 -13.73 4.60 -2.96
N ARG A 172 -13.44 4.38 -4.24
CA ARG A 172 -13.38 5.41 -5.26
C ARG A 172 -14.76 6.00 -5.50
N LEU A 173 -14.93 7.29 -5.25
CA LEU A 173 -16.15 8.04 -5.57
C LEU A 173 -15.95 8.99 -6.74
N SER A 174 -14.70 9.35 -7.04
CA SER A 174 -14.33 10.22 -8.16
C SER A 174 -13.19 9.64 -9.02
N GLY A 175 -12.72 10.38 -10.02
CA GLY A 175 -11.64 9.93 -10.92
C GLY A 175 -10.34 9.53 -10.21
N GLU A 176 -10.12 10.00 -8.98
CA GLU A 176 -8.97 9.76 -8.13
C GLU A 176 -9.45 9.59 -6.68
N VAL A 177 -8.76 8.76 -5.87
CA VAL A 177 -8.99 8.73 -4.41
C VAL A 177 -7.99 9.65 -3.75
N ARG A 178 -8.45 10.66 -3.00
CA ARG A 178 -7.57 11.62 -2.31
C ARG A 178 -7.77 11.56 -0.80
N GLN A 179 -6.67 11.35 -0.09
CA GLN A 179 -6.63 11.43 1.37
C GLN A 179 -5.69 12.57 1.78
N GLU A 180 -6.16 13.44 2.68
CA GLU A 180 -5.29 14.37 3.41
C GLU A 180 -4.58 13.62 4.55
N PHE A 181 -3.26 13.81 4.68
CA PHE A 181 -2.45 13.22 5.73
C PHE A 181 -1.26 14.12 6.08
N SER A 182 -0.82 14.10 7.34
CA SER A 182 0.35 14.84 7.79
C SER A 182 1.58 13.95 7.97
N LEU A 183 2.64 14.29 7.23
CA LEU A 183 3.98 13.74 7.41
C LEU A 183 4.83 14.70 8.25
N CYS A 184 5.63 14.14 9.14
CA CYS A 184 6.66 14.86 9.88
C CYS A 184 7.94 14.03 9.79
N PHE A 185 9.00 14.60 9.23
CA PHE A 185 10.29 13.95 9.04
C PHE A 185 11.37 14.68 9.84
N ARG A 186 12.27 13.92 10.46
CA ARG A 186 13.54 14.47 10.93
C ARG A 186 14.56 14.37 9.79
N ALA A 187 14.93 15.51 9.22
CA ALA A 187 15.85 15.60 8.10
C ALA A 187 16.84 16.76 8.31
N ARG A 188 17.97 16.71 7.61
CA ARG A 188 18.91 17.84 7.50
C ARG A 188 18.78 18.45 6.10
N PRO A 189 18.49 19.76 5.95
CA PRO A 189 18.53 20.39 4.64
C PRO A 189 19.95 20.30 4.06
N VAL A 190 20.04 19.98 2.77
CA VAL A 190 21.31 19.88 2.03
C VAL A 190 21.47 20.97 0.96
N GLY A 191 20.42 21.74 0.69
CA GLY A 191 20.38 22.83 -0.28
C GLY A 191 18.95 23.14 -0.73
N GLY A 192 18.80 24.14 -1.60
CA GLY A 192 17.51 24.57 -2.18
C GLY A 192 16.77 25.63 -1.36
N THR A 193 15.66 26.12 -1.91
CA THR A 193 14.75 27.10 -1.28
C THR A 193 13.31 26.56 -1.29
N PRO A 194 12.46 26.94 -0.31
CA PRO A 194 11.05 26.53 -0.28
C PRO A 194 10.32 26.94 -1.55
N ARG A 195 9.48 26.05 -2.07
CA ARG A 195 8.61 26.32 -3.22
C ARG A 195 7.34 25.48 -3.12
N THR A 196 6.22 26.10 -3.46
CA THR A 196 4.91 25.45 -3.64
C THR A 196 4.88 24.57 -4.91
N SER A 197 3.83 23.77 -5.06
CA SER A 197 3.58 22.92 -6.22
C SER A 197 2.08 22.83 -6.49
N SER A 198 1.63 22.08 -7.51
CA SER A 198 0.20 21.77 -7.68
C SER A 198 -0.41 21.07 -6.46
N GLU A 199 0.41 20.34 -5.70
CA GLU A 199 0.02 19.56 -4.52
C GLU A 199 0.39 20.25 -3.20
N SER A 200 0.89 21.50 -3.22
CA SER A 200 1.41 22.18 -2.01
C SER A 200 1.04 23.65 -2.02
N LYS A 201 0.03 24.01 -1.22
CA LYS A 201 -0.50 25.39 -1.11
C LYS A 201 0.48 26.36 -0.46
N GLU A 202 1.24 25.90 0.52
CA GLU A 202 2.18 26.72 1.28
C GLU A 202 3.41 25.88 1.68
N VAL A 203 4.60 26.48 1.66
CA VAL A 203 5.85 25.90 2.16
C VAL A 203 6.72 27.02 2.73
N HIS A 204 7.07 26.95 4.02
CA HIS A 204 7.93 27.92 4.69
C HIS A 204 8.98 27.23 5.58
N TRP A 205 10.03 27.97 5.97
CA TRP A 205 10.93 27.58 7.06
C TRP A 205 10.50 28.32 8.33
N SER A 206 10.42 27.59 9.45
CA SER A 206 10.19 28.18 10.79
C SER A 206 11.34 27.79 11.70
N ALA A 207 11.81 28.71 12.56
CA ALA A 207 12.76 28.33 13.59
C ALA A 207 12.03 27.51 14.68
N PRO A 208 12.75 26.67 15.46
CA PRO A 208 12.12 25.90 16.53
C PRO A 208 11.34 26.72 17.56
N ALA A 209 11.74 27.98 17.79
CA ALA A 209 11.04 28.90 18.67
C ALA A 209 9.67 29.36 18.13
N ASP A 210 9.51 29.45 16.80
CA ASP A 210 8.33 30.02 16.15
C ASP A 210 7.18 29.01 16.04
N ILE A 211 7.46 27.71 16.22
CA ILE A 211 6.47 26.61 16.15
C ILE A 211 5.29 26.85 17.11
N ALA A 212 5.55 27.53 18.24
CA ALA A 212 4.52 27.95 19.18
C ALA A 212 3.38 28.74 18.50
N ALA A 213 3.71 29.62 17.55
CA ALA A 213 2.78 30.53 16.89
C ALA A 213 2.14 29.96 15.60
N LEU A 214 2.55 28.79 15.12
CA LEU A 214 1.99 28.19 13.90
C LEU A 214 0.55 27.70 14.11
N ASP A 215 -0.32 27.93 13.13
CA ASP A 215 -1.67 27.34 13.07
C ASP A 215 -1.60 25.86 12.68
N ILE A 216 -1.24 25.04 13.67
CA ILE A 216 -1.15 23.59 13.54
C ILE A 216 -1.87 22.87 14.68
N GLY A 217 -2.68 21.87 14.32
CA GLY A 217 -3.40 21.04 15.27
C GLY A 217 -2.47 20.31 16.25
N GLN A 218 -2.95 20.08 17.47
CA GLN A 218 -2.20 19.53 18.60
C GLN A 218 -1.39 18.26 18.27
N ALA A 219 -1.95 17.34 17.48
CA ALA A 219 -1.27 16.11 17.08
C ALA A 219 -0.02 16.35 16.22
N ASN A 220 -0.02 17.37 15.34
CA ASN A 220 1.18 17.74 14.57
C ASN A 220 2.20 18.44 15.47
N ARG A 221 1.74 19.32 16.36
CA ARG A 221 2.58 20.02 17.34
C ARG A 221 3.36 19.05 18.23
N LEU A 222 2.68 18.08 18.85
CA LEU A 222 3.30 17.02 19.66
C LEU A 222 4.33 16.19 18.87
N ARG A 223 4.05 15.87 17.59
CA ARG A 223 5.00 15.13 16.73
C ARG A 223 6.28 15.93 16.46
N ILE A 224 6.16 17.25 16.29
CA ILE A 224 7.30 18.14 16.09
C ILE A 224 8.09 18.31 17.39
N GLU A 225 7.42 18.56 18.52
CA GLU A 225 8.03 18.68 19.85
C GLU A 225 8.83 17.42 20.23
N HIS A 226 8.25 16.22 20.07
CA HIS A 226 8.98 14.97 20.29
C HIS A 226 10.18 14.80 19.34
N GLY A 227 10.09 15.30 18.11
CA GLY A 227 11.21 15.32 17.16
C GLY A 227 12.35 16.23 17.58
N LEU A 228 12.05 17.36 18.23
CA LEU A 228 13.00 18.35 18.73
C LEU A 228 13.68 17.93 20.04
N GLN A 229 12.99 17.16 20.90
CA GLN A 229 13.53 16.67 22.19
C GLN A 229 14.73 15.72 22.07
N GLN A 230 15.05 15.23 20.86
CA GLN A 230 16.18 14.33 20.59
C GLN A 230 16.28 13.09 21.50
N ARG A 231 15.13 12.54 21.93
CA ARG A 231 15.06 11.37 22.82
C ARG A 231 15.85 10.19 22.25
N ALA A 232 16.58 9.48 23.11
CA ALA A 232 17.29 8.25 22.75
C ALA A 232 16.32 7.11 22.38
N GLU A 233 15.11 7.12 22.94
CA GLU A 233 14.04 6.16 22.70
C GLU A 233 12.81 6.82 22.07
N PRO A 234 12.10 6.14 21.16
CA PRO A 234 10.90 6.69 20.52
C PRO A 234 9.77 6.89 21.55
N TYR A 235 9.03 7.99 21.41
CA TYR A 235 7.76 8.13 22.11
C TYR A 235 6.70 7.24 21.43
N ILE A 236 6.31 6.19 22.14
CA ILE A 236 5.15 5.36 21.85
C ILE A 236 4.16 5.69 22.98
N GLY A 237 2.96 6.13 22.61
CA GLY A 237 1.96 6.67 23.54
C GLY A 237 1.42 5.64 24.52
#